data_AF-A0AAU5WIY3-F1
#
_entry.id   AF-A0AAU5WIY3-F1
#
_cell.length_a   1.000
_cell.length_b   1.000
_cell.length_c   1.000
_cell.angle_alpha   90.00
_cell.angle_beta   90.00
_cell.angle_gamma   90.00
#
_symmetry.space_group_name_H-M   'P 1'
#
loop_
_entity.id
_entity.type
_entity.pdbx_description
1 polymer ?
#
loop_
_entity_poly.entity_id
_entity_poly.type
_entity_poly.pdbx_seq_one_letter_code
_entity_poly.pdbx_strand_id
1 'polypeptide(L)' 'MTDFSEEIGPRKVGGRYYNGYWGQEYEVLDIETDRSSWPVWQVTIRWADGREAAHCTAWDTQRDRVVS' A
#
# COMPACT_ATOMS: atom_id res chain seq x y z
N MET A 1 -13.28 -9.50 12.43
CA MET A 1 -12.30 -8.65 11.72
C MET A 1 -12.53 -8.87 10.24
N THR A 2 -12.72 -7.79 9.47
CA THR A 2 -12.78 -7.88 8.01
C THR A 2 -11.38 -8.22 7.52
N ASP A 3 -11.27 -9.19 6.61
CA ASP A 3 -10.00 -9.55 5.99
C ASP A 3 -9.76 -8.64 4.79
N PHE A 4 -8.67 -7.87 4.81
CA PHE A 4 -8.26 -6.98 3.73
C PHE A 4 -7.05 -7.51 2.94
N SER A 5 -6.73 -8.80 3.08
CA SER A 5 -5.55 -9.40 2.45
C SER A 5 -5.57 -9.31 0.93
N GLU A 6 -6.75 -9.39 0.30
CA GLU A 6 -6.90 -9.20 -1.15
C GLU A 6 -6.64 -7.75 -1.57
N GLU A 7 -7.20 -6.75 -0.86
CA GLU A 7 -6.96 -5.35 -1.22
C GLU A 7 -5.53 -4.92 -0.90
N ILE A 8 -4.96 -5.34 0.23
CA ILE A 8 -3.56 -5.07 0.58
C ILE A 8 -2.63 -5.79 -0.40
N GLY A 9 -3.01 -6.97 -0.87
CA GLY A 9 -2.19 -7.75 -1.80
C GLY A 9 -0.84 -8.15 -1.17
N PRO A 10 0.26 -8.15 -1.93
CA PRO A 10 1.57 -8.59 -1.44
C PRO A 10 2.26 -7.57 -0.52
N ARG A 11 1.59 -6.45 -0.18
CA ARG A 11 2.18 -5.36 0.61
C ARG A 11 2.48 -5.79 2.04
N LYS A 12 3.68 -5.48 2.51
CA LYS A 12 4.20 -5.71 3.87
C LYS A 12 5.06 -4.53 4.27
N VAL A 13 5.05 -4.20 5.56
CA VAL A 13 5.94 -3.16 6.13
C VAL A 13 7.40 -3.48 5.79
N GLY A 14 8.13 -2.47 5.32
CA GLY A 14 9.51 -2.56 4.82
C GLY A 14 9.65 -3.09 3.39
N GLY A 15 8.56 -3.56 2.75
CA GLY A 15 8.60 -4.03 1.36
C GLY A 15 8.61 -2.89 0.35
N ARG A 16 9.17 -3.16 -0.84
CA ARG A 16 9.21 -2.18 -1.95
C ARG A 16 8.36 -2.65 -3.12
N TYR A 17 7.61 -1.71 -3.67
CA TYR A 17 6.59 -1.97 -4.69
C TYR A 17 6.61 -0.89 -5.75
N TYR A 18 6.13 -1.22 -6.94
CA TYR A 18 5.88 -0.28 -8.02
C TYR A 18 4.38 -0.03 -8.14
N ASN A 19 3.98 1.25 -8.07
CA ASN A 19 2.61 1.67 -8.31
C ASN A 19 2.40 1.89 -9.81
N GLY A 20 1.56 1.09 -10.44
CA GLY A 20 1.34 1.19 -11.89
C GLY A 20 0.44 2.33 -12.32
N TYR A 21 -0.31 2.97 -11.41
CA TYR A 21 -1.12 4.15 -11.70
C TYR A 21 -0.27 5.43 -11.71
N TRP A 22 0.57 5.63 -10.70
CA TRP A 22 1.46 6.79 -10.56
C TRP A 22 2.82 6.61 -11.23
N GLY A 23 3.14 5.39 -11.68
CA GLY A 23 4.35 5.09 -12.42
C GLY A 23 5.63 5.23 -11.60
N GLN A 24 5.60 4.91 -10.30
CA GLN A 24 6.73 5.11 -9.40
C GLN A 24 6.81 4.06 -8.30
N GLU A 25 8.03 3.83 -7.79
CA GLU A 25 8.29 2.95 -6.66
C GLU A 25 7.95 3.61 -5.32
N TYR A 26 7.60 2.77 -4.35
CA TYR A 26 7.37 3.17 -2.96
C TYR A 26 7.79 2.07 -1.99
N GLU A 27 8.11 2.48 -0.76
CA GLU A 27 8.31 1.62 0.40
C GLU A 27 7.04 1.67 1.27
N VAL A 28 6.62 0.53 1.83
CA VAL A 28 5.54 0.50 2.82
C VAL A 28 6.11 0.73 4.21
N LEU A 29 5.62 1.75 4.91
CA LEU A 29 6.04 2.11 6.26
C LEU A 29 5.13 1.55 7.33
N ASP A 30 3.82 1.48 7.06
CA ASP A 30 2.82 0.98 8.01
C ASP A 30 1.58 0.42 7.29
N ILE A 31 0.88 -0.49 7.97
CA ILE A 31 -0.39 -1.07 7.52
C ILE A 31 -1.35 -1.15 8.72
N GLU A 32 -2.40 -0.34 8.68
CA GLU A 32 -3.49 -0.33 9.67
C GLU A 32 -4.70 -1.08 9.09
N THR A 33 -5.26 -2.07 9.82
CA THR A 33 -6.39 -2.91 9.32
C THR A 33 -7.63 -2.91 10.21
N ASP A 34 -7.60 -2.20 11.34
CA ASP A 34 -8.63 -2.21 12.38
C ASP A 34 -9.14 -0.80 12.73
N ARG A 35 -9.19 0.08 11.73
CA ARG A 35 -9.60 1.48 11.94
C ARG A 35 -11.09 1.60 12.22
N SER A 36 -11.45 2.44 13.18
CA SER A 36 -12.84 2.68 13.61
C SER A 36 -13.62 3.63 12.69
N SER A 37 -12.96 4.26 11.72
CA SER A 37 -13.57 5.19 10.76
C SER A 37 -12.99 4.98 9.37
N TRP A 38 -13.72 5.41 8.34
CA TRP A 38 -13.22 5.33 6.97
C TRP A 38 -11.90 6.12 6.78
N PRO A 39 -10.93 5.59 6.03
CA PRO A 39 -10.90 4.22 5.50
C PRO A 39 -10.67 3.19 6.60
N VAL A 40 -11.36 2.05 6.52
CA VAL A 40 -11.31 0.97 7.54
C VAL A 40 -9.97 0.22 7.56
N TRP A 41 -9.15 0.41 6.53
CA TRP A 41 -7.73 0.05 6.48
C TRP A 41 -6.95 1.13 5.75
N GLN A 42 -5.64 1.23 5.98
CA GLN A 42 -4.76 2.18 5.30
C GLN A 42 -3.33 1.64 5.22
N VAL A 43 -2.61 1.99 4.16
CA VAL A 43 -1.15 1.82 4.08
C VAL A 43 -0.49 3.19 4.09
N THR A 44 0.56 3.33 4.90
CA THR A 44 1.46 4.48 4.87
C THR A 44 2.68 4.10 4.06
N ILE A 45 3.06 4.95 3.11
CA ILE A 45 4.12 4.68 2.16
C ILE A 45 5.09 5.86 2.06
N ARG A 46 6.31 5.57 1.62
CA ARG A 46 7.29 6.57 1.19
C ARG A 46 7.54 6.42 -0.30
N TRP A 47 7.26 7.47 -1.06
CA TRP A 47 7.59 7.53 -2.48
C TRP A 47 9.10 7.63 -2.71
N ALA A 48 9.53 7.32 -3.93
CA ALA A 48 10.94 7.44 -4.32
C ALA A 48 11.51 8.88 -4.17
N ASP A 49 10.66 9.91 -4.20
CA ASP A 49 11.05 11.31 -3.96
C ASP A 49 11.13 11.69 -2.46
N GLY A 50 10.91 10.72 -1.57
CA GLY A 50 10.98 10.88 -0.12
C GLY A 50 9.68 11.37 0.52
N ARG A 51 8.63 11.72 -0.24
CA ARG A 51 7.35 12.13 0.33
C ARG A 51 6.61 10.95 0.91
N GLU A 52 5.97 11.16 2.05
CA GLU A 52 5.11 10.17 2.68
C GLU A 52 3.64 10.44 2.37
N ALA A 53 2.88 9.37 2.18
CA ALA A 53 1.45 9.42 1.93
C ALA A 53 0.77 8.22 2.56
N ALA A 54 -0.49 8.37 2.95
CA ALA A 54 -1.28 7.29 3.48
C ALA A 54 -2.55 7.12 2.65
N HIS A 55 -2.88 5.89 2.22
CA HIS A 55 -4.05 5.63 1.36
C HIS A 55 -4.64 4.23 1.54
N CYS A 56 -5.86 4.01 1.05
CA CYS A 56 -6.55 2.70 1.06
C CYS A 56 -6.82 2.16 -0.34
N THR A 57 -5.97 2.51 -1.31
CA THR A 57 -6.04 1.98 -2.69
C THR A 57 -5.65 0.50 -2.72
N ALA A 58 -6.58 -0.34 -3.18
CA ALA A 58 -6.37 -1.77 -3.38
C ALA A 58 -5.25 -2.06 -4.38
N TRP A 59 -4.63 -3.24 -4.26
CA TRP A 59 -3.58 -3.71 -5.14
C TRP A 59 -4.12 -4.03 -6.53
N ASP A 60 -3.52 -3.45 -7.57
CA ASP A 60 -3.87 -3.75 -8.96
C ASP A 60 -2.95 -4.85 -9.50
N THR A 61 -3.44 -6.08 -9.61
CA THR A 61 -2.65 -7.23 -10.09
C THR A 61 -2.15 -7.07 -11.53
N GLN A 62 -2.80 -6.22 -12.33
CA GLN A 62 -2.40 -5.98 -13.72
C GLN A 62 -1.27 -4.96 -13.83
N ARG A 63 -1.22 -3.99 -12.91
CA ARG A 63 -0.34 -2.80 -13.03
C ARG A 63 0.71 -2.70 -11.94
N ASP A 64 0.42 -3.14 -10.73
CA ASP A 64 1.34 -3.09 -9.61
C ASP A 64 2.30 -4.29 -9.62
N ARG A 65 3.50 -4.08 -9.08
CA ARG A 65 4.58 -5.06 -9.08
C ARG A 65 5.33 -5.07 -7.75
N VAL A 66 5.71 -6.24 -7.28
CA VAL A 66 6.67 -6.39 -6.18
C VAL A 66 8.07 -6.14 -6.74
N VAL A 67 8.86 -5.32 -6.06
CA VAL A 67 10.22 -4.97 -6.48
C VAL A 67 11.25 -5.77 -5.69
N SER A 68 11.15 -5.78 -4.36
CA SER A 68 12.06 -6.51 -3.46
C SER A 68 11.45 -6.76 -2.10
#